data_AF-Q1M7Z9-F1
#
_entry.id   AF-Q1M7Z9-F1
#
_cell.length_a   1.000
_cell.length_b   1.000
_cell.length_c   1.000
_cell.angle_alpha   90.00
_cell.angle_beta   90.00
_cell.angle_gamma   90.00
#
_symmetry.space_group_name_H-M   'P 1'
#
loop_
_entity.id
_entity.type
_entity.pdbx_description
1 polymer ?
#
loop_
_entity_poly.entity_id
_entity_poly.type
_entity_poly.pdbx_seq_one_letter_code
_entity_poly.pdbx_strand_id
1 'polypeptide(L)'
;MPLTKTNTNHAIRGRAIPNSGQQNDCKAVIAQITFADLGRGAGTLHTVGVARVDMQGRTAAGDANIQVQMGGGTVAAAMIFNSVQQTTDAANQRGAANGTISVLNQSMDSGTVWNLTGTLP
;
A
#
# COMPACT_ATOMS: atom_id res chain seq x y z
N MET A 1 1.23 18.21 5.36
CA MET A 1 1.37 17.18 6.40
C MET A 1 2.65 16.38 6.16
N PRO A 2 3.60 16.35 7.11
CA PRO A 2 4.75 15.46 7.04
C PRO A 2 4.33 13.99 7.01
N LEU A 3 4.96 13.20 6.13
CA LEU A 3 4.76 11.76 6.00
C LEU A 3 6.07 11.04 6.29
N THR A 4 6.01 10.00 7.11
CA THR A 4 7.17 9.17 7.45
C THR A 4 6.96 7.76 6.90
N LYS A 5 7.98 7.26 6.19
CA LYS A 5 8.03 5.92 5.61
C LYS A 5 8.99 5.08 6.42
N THR A 6 8.52 3.97 6.98
CA THR A 6 9.34 3.13 7.87
C THR A 6 9.33 1.71 7.36
N ASN A 7 10.50 1.16 7.06
CA ASN A 7 10.65 -0.27 6.84
C ASN A 7 10.52 -0.99 8.19
N THR A 8 9.60 -1.94 8.30
CA THR A 8 9.42 -2.70 9.54
C THR A 8 10.47 -3.78 9.74
N ASN A 9 11.26 -4.08 8.69
CA ASN A 9 12.19 -5.22 8.61
C ASN A 9 11.51 -6.60 8.77
N HIS A 10 10.18 -6.66 8.83
CA HIS A 10 9.45 -7.92 8.80
C HIS A 10 9.26 -8.37 7.36
N ALA A 11 9.77 -9.57 7.04
CA ALA A 11 9.59 -10.17 5.73
C ALA A 11 8.13 -10.49 5.44
N ILE A 12 7.72 -10.33 4.18
CA ILE A 12 6.41 -10.78 3.71
C ILE A 12 6.42 -12.31 3.67
N ARG A 13 5.61 -12.94 4.52
CA ARG A 13 5.50 -14.40 4.58
C ARG A 13 4.85 -14.93 3.30
N GLY A 14 5.47 -15.94 2.68
CA GLY A 14 4.96 -16.50 1.42
C GLY A 14 5.05 -15.52 0.24
N ARG A 15 6.06 -14.65 0.25
CA ARG A 15 6.25 -13.63 -0.79
C ARG A 15 6.28 -14.26 -2.19
N ALA A 16 5.43 -13.77 -3.08
CA ALA A 16 5.51 -14.04 -4.50
C ALA A 16 6.57 -13.11 -5.13
N ILE A 17 7.51 -13.68 -5.88
CA ILE A 17 8.53 -12.91 -6.60
C ILE A 17 8.08 -12.73 -8.05
N PRO A 18 7.75 -11.51 -8.48
CA PRO A 18 7.32 -11.26 -9.86
C PRO A 18 8.48 -11.42 -10.84
N ASN A 19 8.20 -12.00 -12.00
CA ASN A 19 9.06 -11.85 -13.18
C ASN A 19 8.92 -10.43 -13.77
N SER A 20 9.71 -10.10 -14.81
CA SER A 20 9.73 -8.75 -15.38
C SER A 20 8.36 -8.24 -15.86
N GLY A 21 7.56 -9.09 -16.52
CA GLY A 21 6.22 -8.69 -16.98
C GLY A 21 5.25 -8.48 -15.81
N GLN A 22 5.26 -9.41 -14.85
CA GLN A 22 4.48 -9.32 -13.62
C GLN A 22 4.84 -8.11 -12.76
N GLN A 23 6.12 -7.73 -12.75
CA GLN A 23 6.58 -6.56 -12.01
C GLN A 23 6.00 -5.27 -12.61
N ASN A 24 5.83 -5.21 -13.93
CA ASN A 24 5.16 -4.09 -14.58
C ASN A 24 3.67 -4.04 -14.22
N ASP A 25 2.99 -5.19 -14.21
CA ASP A 25 1.59 -5.29 -13.75
C ASP A 25 1.45 -4.83 -12.29
N CYS A 26 2.35 -5.27 -11.40
CA CYS A 26 2.39 -4.84 -10.00
C CYS A 26 2.57 -3.32 -9.88
N LYS A 27 3.52 -2.73 -10.60
CA LYS A 27 3.73 -1.28 -10.59
C LYS A 27 2.53 -0.51 -11.13
N ALA A 28 1.90 -1.03 -12.18
CA ALA A 28 0.73 -0.42 -12.80
C ALA A 28 -0.49 -0.45 -11.87
N VAL A 29 -0.75 -1.56 -11.17
CA VAL A 29 -1.86 -1.63 -10.21
C VAL A 29 -1.60 -0.78 -8.96
N ILE A 30 -0.35 -0.72 -8.48
CA ILE A 30 0.03 0.17 -7.38
C ILE A 30 -0.24 1.64 -7.77
N ALA A 31 0.07 2.02 -9.01
CA ALA A 31 -0.12 3.39 -9.49
C ALA A 31 -1.60 3.83 -9.57
N GLN A 32 -2.57 2.91 -9.53
CA GLN A 32 -3.99 3.23 -9.50
C GLN A 32 -4.50 3.63 -8.10
N ILE A 33 -3.68 3.48 -7.06
CA ILE A 33 -4.08 3.80 -5.69
C ILE A 33 -4.38 5.29 -5.55
N THR A 34 -5.59 5.58 -5.10
CA THR A 34 -6.05 6.92 -4.77
C THR A 34 -6.20 7.10 -3.27
N PHE A 35 -6.36 8.33 -2.82
CA PHE A 35 -6.65 8.61 -1.41
C PHE A 35 -7.98 7.97 -0.95
N ALA A 36 -8.99 7.94 -1.82
CA ALA A 36 -10.28 7.33 -1.53
C ALA A 36 -10.14 5.82 -1.21
N ASP A 37 -9.19 5.13 -1.86
CA ASP A 37 -8.95 3.71 -1.60
C ASP A 37 -8.45 3.44 -0.19
N LEU A 38 -7.73 4.38 0.42
CA LEU A 38 -7.29 4.28 1.81
C LEU A 38 -8.48 4.24 2.77
N GLY A 39 -9.61 4.84 2.39
CA GLY A 39 -10.87 4.89 3.14
C GLY A 39 -11.82 3.70 2.89
N ARG A 40 -11.53 2.83 1.92
CA ARG A 40 -12.43 1.72 1.55
C ARG A 40 -12.42 0.60 2.61
N GLY A 41 -13.37 -0.32 2.46
CA GLY A 41 -13.45 -1.55 3.27
C GLY A 41 -12.55 -2.64 2.73
N ALA A 42 -12.54 -3.80 3.39
CA ALA A 42 -11.80 -4.97 2.94
C ALA A 42 -12.28 -5.45 1.56
N GLY A 43 -11.35 -5.87 0.71
CA GLY A 43 -11.62 -6.36 -0.65
C GLY A 43 -10.60 -5.87 -1.67
N THR A 44 -10.80 -6.26 -2.93
CA THR A 44 -9.96 -5.82 -4.04
C THR A 44 -10.26 -4.37 -4.40
N LEU A 45 -9.23 -3.54 -4.36
CA LEU A 45 -9.30 -2.12 -4.70
C LEU A 45 -9.14 -1.94 -6.21
N HIS A 46 -8.09 -2.53 -6.78
CA HIS A 46 -7.68 -2.40 -8.18
C HIS A 46 -7.13 -3.71 -8.72
N THR A 47 -7.20 -3.91 -10.04
CA THR A 47 -6.63 -5.07 -10.73
C THR A 47 -6.06 -4.63 -12.07
N VAL A 48 -4.81 -5.01 -12.36
CA VAL A 48 -4.15 -4.79 -13.65
C VAL A 48 -3.39 -6.06 -14.02
N GLY A 49 -3.70 -6.62 -15.19
CA GLY A 49 -3.09 -7.86 -15.65
C GLY A 49 -3.29 -8.99 -14.63
N VAL A 50 -2.18 -9.57 -14.15
CA VAL A 50 -2.21 -10.64 -13.14
C VAL A 50 -2.06 -10.14 -11.69
N ALA A 51 -1.86 -8.84 -11.50
CA ALA A 51 -1.65 -8.21 -10.20
C ALA A 51 -2.92 -7.51 -9.71
N ARG A 52 -3.16 -7.55 -8.41
CA ARG A 52 -4.24 -6.82 -7.75
C ARG A 52 -3.76 -6.12 -6.49
N VAL A 53 -4.38 -5.00 -6.17
CA VAL A 53 -4.22 -4.33 -4.88
C VAL A 53 -5.46 -4.67 -4.06
N ASP A 54 -5.25 -5.27 -2.90
CA ASP A 54 -6.30 -5.66 -1.97
C ASP A 54 -6.13 -4.92 -0.64
N MET A 55 -7.24 -4.45 -0.08
CA MET A 55 -7.32 -4.06 1.31
C MET A 55 -7.70 -5.29 2.14
N GLN A 56 -6.79 -5.77 3.00
CA GLN A 56 -7.02 -6.94 3.84
C GLN A 56 -7.90 -6.65 5.06
N GLY A 57 -8.22 -5.38 5.28
CA GLY A 57 -8.99 -4.90 6.42
C GLY A 57 -8.24 -3.83 7.19
N ARG A 58 -8.77 -3.51 8.37
CA ARG A 58 -8.26 -2.46 9.24
C ARG A 58 -7.84 -3.01 10.60
N THR A 59 -6.82 -2.41 11.18
CA THR A 59 -6.48 -2.65 12.60
C THR A 59 -7.56 -2.03 13.50
N ALA A 60 -7.54 -2.39 14.79
CA ALA A 60 -8.41 -1.75 15.78
C ALA A 60 -8.19 -0.23 15.89
N ALA A 61 -6.99 0.25 15.54
CA ALA A 61 -6.64 1.67 15.49
C ALA A 61 -7.10 2.38 14.20
N GLY A 62 -7.66 1.63 13.24
CA GLY A 62 -8.14 2.14 11.94
C GLY A 62 -7.09 2.15 10.84
N ASP A 63 -5.90 1.59 11.07
CA ASP A 63 -4.84 1.52 10.06
C ASP A 63 -5.25 0.57 8.94
N ALA A 64 -5.01 0.97 7.70
CA ALA A 64 -5.36 0.19 6.53
C ALA A 64 -4.22 -0.75 6.15
N ASN A 65 -4.50 -2.05 6.10
CA ASN A 65 -3.56 -3.05 5.61
C ASN A 65 -3.77 -3.26 4.11
N ILE A 66 -2.83 -2.75 3.30
CA ILE A 66 -2.87 -2.83 1.85
C ILE A 66 -1.82 -3.81 1.36
N GLN A 67 -2.23 -4.72 0.48
CA GLN A 67 -1.37 -5.73 -0.09
C GLN A 67 -1.49 -5.76 -1.61
N VAL A 68 -0.35 -5.95 -2.27
CA VAL A 68 -0.31 -6.29 -3.69
C VAL A 68 -0.21 -7.80 -3.78
N GLN A 69 -1.17 -8.42 -4.46
CA GLN A 69 -1.26 -9.86 -4.61
C GLN A 69 -1.16 -10.28 -6.07
N MET A 70 -0.60 -11.47 -6.28
CA MET A 70 -0.53 -12.12 -7.58
C MET A 70 -0.46 -13.63 -7.39
N GLY A 71 -1.22 -14.39 -8.19
CA GLY A 71 -1.13 -15.85 -8.24
C GLY A 71 -1.34 -16.54 -6.88
N GLY A 72 -2.07 -15.92 -5.95
CA GLY A 72 -2.32 -16.43 -4.61
C GLY A 72 -1.27 -16.07 -3.54
N GLY A 73 -0.22 -15.32 -3.90
CA GLY A 73 0.79 -14.83 -2.96
C GLY A 73 0.85 -13.31 -2.87
N THR A 74 1.48 -12.81 -1.80
CA THR A 74 1.69 -11.37 -1.57
C THR A 74 3.03 -10.94 -2.14
N VAL A 75 3.03 -9.90 -2.98
CA VAL A 75 4.24 -9.32 -3.58
C VAL A 75 4.77 -8.17 -2.74
N ALA A 76 3.86 -7.32 -2.26
CA ALA A 76 4.14 -6.15 -1.44
C ALA A 76 3.06 -5.98 -0.37
N ALA A 77 3.41 -5.40 0.77
CA ALA A 77 2.49 -5.14 1.86
C ALA A 77 2.87 -3.84 2.57
N ALA A 78 1.87 -3.00 2.83
CA ALA A 78 2.04 -1.78 3.58
C ALA A 78 0.91 -1.56 4.59
N MET A 79 1.27 -1.03 5.76
CA MET A 79 0.34 -0.55 6.77
C MET A 79 0.24 0.98 6.68
N ILE A 80 -0.94 1.48 6.36
CA ILE A 80 -1.20 2.91 6.23
C ILE A 80 -1.93 3.39 7.47
N PHE A 81 -1.24 4.17 8.30
CA PHE A 81 -1.78 4.54 9.60
C PHE A 81 -3.01 5.44 9.45
N ASN A 82 -3.94 5.32 10.40
CA ASN A 82 -5.17 6.12 10.39
C ASN A 82 -4.89 7.63 10.31
N SER A 83 -3.79 8.11 10.90
CA SER A 83 -3.40 9.52 10.84
C SER A 83 -3.15 10.04 9.42
N VAL A 84 -2.78 9.18 8.47
CA VAL A 84 -2.63 9.51 7.06
C VAL A 84 -4.00 9.76 6.39
N GLN A 85 -5.03 9.07 6.87
CA GLN A 85 -6.39 9.08 6.30
C GLN A 85 -7.24 10.22 6.83
N GLN A 86 -6.84 10.85 7.95
CA GLN A 86 -7.60 11.94 8.58
C GLN A 86 -7.42 13.30 7.89
N THR A 87 -6.59 13.39 6.86
CA THR A 87 -6.33 14.67 6.18
C THR A 87 -7.48 15.10 5.27
N THR A 88 -7.97 16.33 5.47
CA THR A 88 -9.07 16.93 4.69
C THR A 88 -8.58 17.83 3.55
N ASP A 89 -7.29 18.19 3.55
CA ASP A 89 -6.66 19.03 2.53
C ASP A 89 -6.30 18.20 1.29
N ALA A 90 -6.85 18.58 0.12
CA ALA A 90 -6.63 17.90 -1.15
C ALA A 90 -5.15 17.73 -1.54
N ALA A 91 -4.27 18.68 -1.18
CA ALA A 91 -2.84 18.56 -1.43
C ALA A 91 -2.21 17.47 -0.55
N ASN A 92 -2.62 17.39 0.72
CA ASN A 92 -2.17 16.35 1.64
C ASN A 92 -2.75 14.98 1.26
N GLN A 93 -3.97 14.91 0.74
CA GLN A 93 -4.58 13.68 0.22
C GLN A 93 -3.79 13.11 -0.97
N ARG A 94 -3.36 13.97 -1.92
CA ARG A 94 -2.44 13.57 -2.99
C ARG A 94 -1.10 13.08 -2.44
N GLY A 95 -0.55 13.78 -1.45
CA GLY A 95 0.66 13.38 -0.74
C GLY A 95 0.53 12.00 -0.08
N ALA A 96 -0.59 11.73 0.58
CA ALA A 96 -0.91 10.46 1.21
C ALA A 96 -1.00 9.31 0.19
N ALA A 97 -1.71 9.50 -0.93
CA ALA A 97 -1.78 8.51 -2.00
C ALA A 97 -0.39 8.21 -2.59
N ASN A 98 0.39 9.25 -2.91
CA ASN A 98 1.76 9.10 -3.41
C ASN A 98 2.69 8.44 -2.36
N GLY A 99 2.47 8.72 -1.08
CA GLY A 99 3.14 8.06 0.03
C GLY A 99 2.86 6.56 0.04
N THR A 100 1.58 6.17 -0.08
CA THR A 100 1.16 4.76 -0.14
C THR A 100 1.75 4.04 -1.33
N ILE A 101 1.70 4.65 -2.52
CA ILE A 101 2.34 4.14 -3.75
C ILE A 101 3.83 3.91 -3.51
N SER A 102 4.50 4.87 -2.89
CA SER A 102 5.94 4.77 -2.64
C SER A 102 6.30 3.65 -1.66
N VAL A 103 5.57 3.48 -0.56
CA VAL A 103 5.88 2.41 0.42
C VAL A 103 5.56 1.02 -0.12
N LEU A 104 4.54 0.88 -0.98
CA LEU A 104 4.25 -0.39 -1.65
C LEU A 104 5.33 -0.76 -2.67
N ASN A 105 5.83 0.20 -3.43
CA ASN A 105 6.97 -0.03 -4.33
C ASN A 105 8.24 -0.40 -3.54
N GLN A 106 8.53 0.32 -2.45
CA GLN A 106 9.66 -0.03 -1.57
C GLN A 106 9.51 -1.41 -0.94
N SER A 107 8.29 -1.79 -0.55
CA SER A 107 7.96 -3.12 -0.02
C SER A 107 8.16 -4.23 -1.06
N MET A 108 7.75 -3.98 -2.31
CA MET A 108 7.98 -4.92 -3.40
C MET A 108 9.48 -5.16 -3.63
N ASP A 109 10.28 -4.09 -3.60
CA ASP A 109 11.72 -4.15 -3.84
C ASP A 109 12.47 -4.80 -2.68
N SER A 110 12.13 -4.44 -1.43
CA SER A 110 12.79 -4.99 -0.23
C SER A 110 12.26 -6.36 0.20
N GLY A 111 11.05 -6.73 -0.22
CA GLY A 111 10.34 -7.92 0.25
C GLY A 111 9.91 -7.87 1.72
N THR A 112 9.89 -6.68 2.32
CA THR A 112 9.49 -6.44 3.71
C THR A 112 8.22 -5.61 3.78
N VAL A 113 7.53 -5.65 4.91
CA VAL A 113 6.35 -4.80 5.16
C VAL A 113 6.81 -3.38 5.48
N TRP A 114 6.12 -2.38 4.92
CA TRP A 114 6.40 -0.97 5.17
C TRP A 114 5.23 -0.26 5.86
N ASN A 115 5.54 0.74 6.66
CA ASN A 115 4.54 1.58 7.31
C ASN A 115 4.60 2.99 6.73
N LEU A 116 3.42 3.59 6.57
CA LEU A 116 3.27 5.02 6.28
C LEU A 116 2.53 5.67 7.44
N THR A 117 3.17 6.64 8.08
CA THR A 117 2.57 7.44 9.14
C THR A 117 2.48 8.90 8.73
N GLY A 118 1.41 9.57 9.14
CA GLY A 118 1.23 11.02 8.98
C GLY A 118 1.27 11.68 10.33
N THR A 119 1.96 12.82 10.43
CA THR A 119 1.92 13.67 11.63
C THR A 119 1.15 14.93 11.27
N LEU A 120 -0.01 15.12 11.89
CA LEU A 120 -0.71 16.40 11.82
C LEU A 120 0.11 17.43 12.64
N PRO A 121 0.36 18.64 12.10
CA PRO A 121 1.03 19.70 12.85
C PRO A 121 0.20 20.18 14.04
#